data_AF-A0A535BVA6-F1
#
_entry.id   AF-A0A535BVA6-F1
#
_cell.length_a   1.000
_cell.length_b   1.000
_cell.length_c   1.000
_cell.angle_alpha   90.00
_cell.angle_beta   90.00
_cell.angle_gamma   90.00
#
_symmetry.space_group_name_H-M   'P 1'
#
loop_
_entity.id
_entity.type
_entity.pdbx_description
1 polymer ?
#
loop_
_entity_poly.entity_id
_entity_poly.type
_entity_poly.pdbx_seq_one_letter_code
_entity_poly.pdbx_strand_id
1 'polypeptide(L)'
;MRQYLAILRKAIDNGVDRADRTGVGTRAIFGEVMRFDMAEGFPAVTTKRLAFRSVLGELLWFLAGSSDVNELHALGVRIWDGNAYAPYWLPKARFEGDAGRN
;
A
#
# COMPACT_ATOMS: atom_id res chain seq x y z
N MET A 1 -16.42 6.91 5.86
CA MET A 1 -15.41 6.80 6.95
C MET A 1 -15.78 5.90 8.12
N ARG A 2 -17.02 5.89 8.63
CA ARG A 2 -17.41 5.07 9.79
C ARG A 2 -17.05 3.58 9.65
N GLN A 3 -17.24 2.99 8.46
CA GLN A 3 -16.90 1.58 8.19
C GLN A 3 -15.42 1.27 8.45
N TYR A 4 -14.49 2.04 7.87
CA TYR A 4 -13.05 1.90 8.09
C TYR A 4 -12.67 1.99 9.57
N LEU A 5 -13.17 3.02 10.27
CA LEU A 5 -12.86 3.21 11.69
C LEU A 5 -13.47 2.13 12.59
N ALA A 6 -14.65 1.61 12.26
CA ALA A 6 -15.28 0.52 12.99
C ALA A 6 -14.48 -0.79 12.85
N ILE A 7 -13.97 -1.08 11.66
CA ILE A 7 -13.10 -2.24 11.42
C ILE A 7 -11.79 -2.11 12.21
N LEU A 8 -11.15 -0.94 12.20
CA LEU A 8 -9.95 -0.70 13.01
C LEU A 8 -10.22 -0.86 14.50
N ARG A 9 -11.35 -0.34 15.00
CA ARG A 9 -11.77 -0.49 16.40
C ARG A 9 -11.96 -1.97 16.74
N LYS A 10 -12.65 -2.73 15.89
CA LYS A 10 -12.84 -4.17 16.07
C LYS A 10 -11.51 -4.94 16.12
N ALA A 11 -10.54 -4.57 15.28
CA ALA A 11 -9.21 -5.16 15.31
C ALA A 11 -8.50 -4.89 16.64
N ILE A 12 -8.57 -3.65 17.14
CA ILE A 12 -7.97 -3.28 18.43
C ILE A 12 -8.65 -4.03 19.58
N ASP A 13 -9.98 -4.03 19.64
CA ASP A 13 -10.69 -4.54 20.82
C ASP A 13 -10.72 -6.08 20.83
N ASN A 14 -10.98 -6.71 19.68
CA ASN A 14 -11.29 -8.14 19.57
C ASN A 14 -10.30 -8.96 18.73
N GLY A 15 -9.27 -8.32 18.16
CA GLY A 15 -8.30 -9.01 17.32
C GLY A 15 -7.39 -9.97 18.10
N VAL A 16 -6.80 -10.92 17.36
CA VAL A 16 -5.83 -11.88 17.89
C VAL A 16 -4.42 -11.42 17.55
N ASP A 17 -3.53 -11.43 18.53
CA ASP A 17 -2.13 -11.10 18.32
C ASP A 17 -1.41 -12.23 17.57
N ARG A 18 -0.66 -11.87 16.52
CA ARG A 18 0.05 -12.81 15.64
C ARG A 18 1.44 -12.29 15.30
N ALA A 19 2.41 -13.21 15.24
CA ALA A 19 3.69 -12.93 14.61
C ALA A 19 3.51 -12.74 13.10
N ASP A 20 4.34 -11.89 12.49
CA ASP A 20 4.34 -11.62 11.05
C ASP A 20 5.76 -11.59 10.48
N ARG A 21 5.88 -11.54 9.15
CA ARG A 21 7.16 -11.61 8.43
C ARG A 21 8.13 -10.47 8.76
N THR A 22 7.64 -9.32 9.19
CA THR A 22 8.46 -8.17 9.60
C THR A 22 9.03 -8.30 11.01
N GLY A 23 8.49 -9.23 11.82
CA GLY A 23 8.89 -9.43 13.21
C GLY A 23 8.28 -8.44 14.21
N VAL A 24 7.48 -7.46 13.76
CA VAL A 24 6.84 -6.46 14.64
C VAL A 24 5.64 -7.03 15.40
N GLY A 25 4.89 -7.93 14.76
CA GLY A 25 3.62 -8.43 15.26
C GLY A 25 2.42 -7.65 14.72
N THR A 26 1.28 -8.31 14.67
CA THR A 26 0.01 -7.74 14.19
C THR A 26 -1.13 -8.13 15.12
N ARG A 27 -2.17 -7.27 15.18
CA ARG A 27 -3.45 -7.62 15.80
C ARG A 27 -4.49 -7.82 14.70
N ALA A 28 -4.91 -9.08 14.52
CA ALA A 28 -5.59 -9.51 13.31
C ALA A 28 -7.05 -9.90 13.56
N ILE A 29 -7.91 -9.53 12.61
CA ILE A 29 -9.28 -10.02 12.43
C ILE A 29 -9.43 -10.52 10.99
N PHE A 30 -10.45 -11.33 10.71
CA PHE A 30 -10.62 -11.98 9.40
C PHE A 30 -12.02 -11.76 8.83
N GLY A 31 -12.11 -11.48 7.52
CA GLY A 31 -13.36 -11.48 6.78
C GLY A 31 -14.22 -10.22 6.93
N GLU A 32 -13.63 -9.03 6.91
CA GLU A 32 -14.39 -7.76 6.94
C GLU A 32 -14.70 -7.24 5.53
N VAL A 33 -15.82 -6.54 5.38
CA VAL A 33 -16.26 -5.96 4.10
C VAL A 33 -16.50 -4.46 4.27
N MET A 34 -16.02 -3.68 3.30
CA MET A 34 -16.39 -2.27 3.14
C MET A 34 -17.10 -2.08 1.80
N ARG A 35 -18.13 -1.24 1.77
CA ARG A 35 -18.85 -0.85 0.56
C ARG A 35 -18.90 0.67 0.46
N PHE A 36 -18.56 1.19 -0.71
CA PHE A 36 -18.56 2.63 -0.98
C PHE A 36 -19.42 2.87 -2.22
N ASP A 37 -20.40 3.76 -2.09
CA ASP A 37 -21.14 4.26 -3.25
C ASP A 37 -20.32 5.37 -3.90
N MET A 38 -19.92 5.15 -5.15
CA MET A 38 -19.10 6.11 -5.91
C MET A 38 -19.92 7.27 -6.47
N ALA A 39 -21.26 7.15 -6.54
CA ALA A 39 -22.14 8.25 -6.93
C ALA A 39 -22.17 9.35 -5.85
N GLU A 40 -21.99 8.95 -4.59
CA GLU A 40 -21.88 9.84 -3.43
C GLU A 40 -20.48 10.45 -3.26
N GLY A 41 -19.55 10.13 -4.16
CA GLY A 41 -18.21 10.70 -4.23
C GLY A 41 -17.06 9.70 -4.01
N PHE A 42 -15.84 10.23 -3.89
CA PHE A 42 -14.64 9.42 -3.76
C PHE A 42 -14.33 9.08 -2.29
N PRO A 43 -14.15 7.80 -1.91
CA PRO A 43 -13.99 7.39 -0.52
C PRO A 43 -12.56 7.62 0.03
N ALA A 44 -11.99 8.80 -0.18
CA ALA A 44 -10.73 9.18 0.43
C ALA A 44 -10.85 9.24 1.95
N VAL A 45 -9.84 8.73 2.66
CA VAL A 45 -9.75 8.89 4.11
C VAL A 45 -9.57 10.37 4.45
N THR A 46 -10.46 10.90 5.31
CA THR A 46 -10.44 12.32 5.72
C THR A 46 -9.93 12.54 7.14
N THR A 47 -9.83 11.49 7.96
CA THR A 47 -9.34 11.57 9.35
C THR A 47 -7.82 11.66 9.47
N LYS A 48 -7.12 11.56 8.33
CA LYS A 48 -5.69 11.86 8.17
C LYS A 48 -5.46 12.28 6.73
N ARG A 49 -4.39 13.04 6.47
CA ARG A 49 -4.02 13.42 5.10
C ARG A 49 -3.67 12.18 4.28
N LEU A 50 -4.30 12.03 3.12
CA LEU A 50 -3.96 11.01 2.13
C LEU A 50 -2.79 11.48 1.26
N ALA A 51 -1.81 10.61 1.04
CA ALA A 51 -0.70 10.84 0.11
C ALA A 51 -1.16 10.67 -1.36
N PHE A 52 -2.14 11.48 -1.79
CA PHE A 52 -2.87 11.27 -3.06
C PHE A 52 -1.97 11.31 -4.30
N ARG A 53 -0.93 12.15 -4.31
CA ARG A 53 0.06 12.20 -5.40
C ARG A 53 0.77 10.86 -5.59
N SER A 54 1.10 10.16 -4.51
CA SER A 54 1.72 8.83 -4.57
C SER A 54 0.76 7.78 -5.11
N VAL A 55 -0.50 7.80 -4.66
CA VAL A 55 -1.55 6.89 -5.15
C VAL A 55 -1.77 7.07 -6.65
N LEU A 56 -1.87 8.32 -7.12
CA LEU A 56 -2.04 8.61 -8.55
C LEU A 56 -0.81 8.21 -9.37
N GLY A 57 0.40 8.54 -8.90
CA GLY A 57 1.64 8.18 -9.59
C GLY A 57 1.81 6.67 -9.74
N GLU A 58 1.51 5.91 -8.69
CA GLU A 58 1.52 4.44 -8.72
C GLU A 58 0.49 3.86 -9.69
N LEU A 59 -0.75 4.38 -9.69
CA LEU A 59 -1.78 3.93 -10.62
C LEU A 59 -1.37 4.15 -12.09
N LEU A 60 -0.79 5.31 -12.41
CA LEU A 60 -0.32 5.59 -13.77
C LEU A 60 0.86 4.68 -14.16
N TRP A 61 1.76 4.40 -13.21
CA TRP A 61 2.87 3.45 -13.41
C TRP A 61 2.38 2.02 -13.68
N PHE A 62 1.35 1.55 -12.96
CA PHE A 62 0.68 0.27 -13.26
C PHE A 62 0.04 0.26 -14.65
N LEU A 63 -0.67 1.33 -15.03
CA LEU A 63 -1.30 1.42 -16.35
C LEU A 63 -0.27 1.48 -17.49
N ALA A 64 0.91 2.06 -17.23
CA ALA A 64 2.03 2.04 -18.16
C ALA A 64 2.69 0.65 -18.26
N GLY A 65 2.43 -0.25 -17.32
CA GLY A 65 3.05 -1.58 -17.25
C GLY A 65 4.55 -1.52 -16.92
N SER A 66 5.06 -0.40 -16.41
CA SER A 66 6.48 -0.25 -16.09
C SER A 66 6.83 -0.98 -14.82
N SER A 67 8.04 -1.53 -14.76
CA SER A 67 8.63 -2.10 -13.54
C SER A 67 9.80 -1.28 -13.00
N ASP A 68 10.04 -0.09 -13.54
CA ASP A 68 11.15 0.77 -13.12
C ASP A 68 10.70 1.80 -12.09
N VAL A 69 11.19 1.70 -10.84
CA VAL A 69 10.82 2.68 -9.80
C VAL A 69 11.44 4.06 -10.02
N ASN A 70 12.42 4.20 -10.92
CA ASN A 70 12.97 5.51 -11.26
C ASN A 70 11.94 6.42 -11.94
N GLU A 71 10.93 5.84 -12.62
CA GLU A 71 9.79 6.60 -13.13
C GLU A 71 8.94 7.20 -12.00
N LEU A 72 8.72 6.43 -10.92
CA LEU A 72 8.06 6.93 -9.71
C LEU A 72 8.90 8.01 -9.03
N HIS A 73 10.23 7.83 -8.99
CA HIS A 73 11.15 8.81 -8.43
C HIS A 73 11.09 10.15 -9.15
N ALA A 74 10.99 10.14 -10.48
CA ALA A 74 10.81 11.35 -11.29
C ALA A 74 9.52 12.11 -10.94
N LEU A 75 8.49 11.41 -10.44
CA LEU A 75 7.25 12.00 -9.95
C LEU A 75 7.31 12.43 -8.47
N GLY A 76 8.42 12.19 -7.79
CA GLY A 76 8.61 12.42 -6.36
C GLY A 76 7.98 11.34 -5.47
N VAL A 77 7.74 10.15 -6.02
CA VAL A 77 7.12 9.00 -5.32
C VAL A 77 8.20 7.98 -4.97
N ARG A 78 8.27 7.57 -3.70
CA ARG A 78 9.31 6.67 -3.15
C ARG A 78 8.73 5.41 -2.47
N ILE A 79 7.43 5.15 -2.65
CA ILE A 79 6.70 4.14 -1.86
C ILE A 79 7.17 2.69 -2.12
N TRP A 80 7.84 2.44 -3.25
CA TRP A 80 8.37 1.13 -3.64
C TRP A 80 9.83 0.89 -3.27
N ASP A 81 10.56 1.91 -2.77
CA ASP A 81 12.01 1.84 -2.52
C ASP A 81 12.38 0.71 -1.56
N GLY A 82 11.58 0.52 -0.50
CA GLY A 82 11.79 -0.54 0.48
C GLY A 82 11.72 -1.96 -0.09
N ASN A 83 11.11 -2.14 -1.26
CA ASN A 83 11.04 -3.41 -1.99
C ASN A 83 12.09 -3.47 -3.10
N ALA A 84 12.18 -2.44 -3.94
CA ALA A 84 13.09 -2.40 -5.10
C ALA A 84 14.57 -2.42 -4.71
N TYR A 85 14.91 -1.88 -3.54
CA TYR A 85 16.28 -1.88 -3.02
C TYR A 85 16.47 -2.84 -1.83
N ALA A 86 15.54 -3.77 -1.62
CA ALA A 86 15.65 -4.72 -0.52
C ALA A 86 16.85 -5.66 -0.71
N PRO A 87 17.63 -6.00 0.34
CA PRO A 87 18.80 -6.88 0.23
C PRO A 87 18.47 -8.26 -0.36
N TYR A 88 17.27 -8.78 -0.10
CA TYR A 88 16.83 -10.07 -0.64
C TYR A 88 16.42 -10.01 -2.12
N TRP A 89 16.23 -8.80 -2.66
CA TRP A 89 15.75 -8.55 -4.01
C TRP A 89 16.85 -8.06 -4.94
N LEU A 90 17.74 -7.18 -4.48
CA LEU A 90 18.84 -6.61 -5.28
C LEU A 90 19.63 -7.66 -6.10
N PRO A 91 19.95 -8.86 -5.59
CA PRO A 91 20.66 -9.88 -6.39
C PRO A 91 19.87 -10.45 -7.58
N LYS A 92 18.55 -10.24 -7.61
CA LYS A 92 17.61 -10.73 -8.63
C LYS A 92 17.16 -9.63 -9.60
N ALA A 93 17.43 -8.38 -9.27
CA ALA A 93 17.05 -7.23 -10.07
C ALA A 93 17.78 -7.25 -11.42
N ARG A 94 17.07 -6.93 -12.51
CA ARG A 94 17.66 -6.85 -13.86
C ARG A 94 18.46 -5.56 -14.06
N PHE A 95 18.11 -4.52 -13.33
CA PHE A 95 18.73 -3.20 -13.34
C PHE A 95 18.45 -2.49 -12.00
N GLU A 96 19.13 -1.38 -11.74
CA GLU A 96 18.91 -0.58 -10.54
C GLU A 96 17.51 0.04 -10.55
N GLY A 97 16.70 -0.28 -9.53
CA GLY A 97 15.30 0.15 -9.46
C GLY A 97 14.30 -0.80 -10.13
N ASP A 98 14.72 -2.00 -10.55
CA ASP A 98 13.80 -3.02 -11.05
C ASP A 98 12.89 -3.53 -9.93
N ALA A 99 11.58 -3.29 -10.04
CA ALA A 99 10.55 -3.82 -9.15
C ALA A 99 10.10 -5.25 -9.51
N GLY A 100 10.64 -5.83 -10.57
CA GLY A 100 10.32 -7.20 -11.01
C GLY A 100 9.36 -7.23 -12.19
N ARG A 101 8.54 -8.29 -12.28
CA ARG A 101 7.58 -8.44 -13.38
C ARG A 101 6.22 -7.93 -12.93
N ASN A 102 5.68 -6.97 -13.69
CA ASN A 102 4.26 -6.63 -13.71
C ASN A 102 3.51 -7.51 -14.72
#